data_AF-A0A8J3JYH4-F1
#
_entry.id   AF-A0A8J3JYH4-F1
#
_cell.length_a   1.000
_cell.length_b   1.000
_cell.length_c   1.000
_cell.angle_alpha   90.00
_cell.angle_beta   90.00
_cell.angle_gamma   90.00
#
_symmetry.space_group_name_H-M   'P 1'
#
loop_
_entity.id
_entity.type
_entity.pdbx_description
1 polymer ?
#
loop_
_entity_poly.entity_id
_entity_poly.type
_entity_poly.pdbx_seq_one_letter_code
_entity_poly.pdbx_strand_id
1 'polypeptide(L)'
;MGMTELKRAALAQDVPGFVDALVSLSQTDVYWGRQLDAVRDAVKLEELPFRVPAAVALSERLPAVPGEDAKCLLDYVIDYLLMEEGRRTELPDALAILGVAAKYWEFTTYVAMEELGATVLKAGGTLAPEVVAVMRRTATIEGHRSLKAFATGLQQPLLNQGDAWADRALADLSAWGDDWHDLVAHAANVTWDALPPEWAAPTPEWEEAAHRLLVKLGPGRVREVVLGWLALADAPRAVSLRDRTGYGREQRGDLYNSMVLRRLVWLLGLVPPDGQLTRSLADAAEANLRKVPGGPRNRPVAEGAVHALSRHTDTEAGSEALAQLVRLAARVTHKPTAQQIGAAIDSRAEALQATREQVLDFAVLSFGLTEVGRRVQRFGEDPGDTGILRIEGAGADIEWRNGAGMTVGSPPTAVKQGFPEQLQQFRESAKELGRTLPALTAALRRQLGARQSWRYGTWRALVLDHVVAGALARGLLWQVDGRLCGYADGELRPVDGTAMPLPAGDGASVRLWDPASSPPDEVFAAREWLARHGIIQPFPQVPVDWRISASGGEGEAVDVEQAAGAGEDEVQRS
;
A
#
# COMPACT_ATOMS: atom_id res chain seq x y z
N MET A 1 4.70 -34.16 45.27
CA MET A 1 3.28 -34.21 45.66
C MET A 1 2.40 -34.44 44.43
N GLY A 2 2.55 -33.61 43.39
CA GLY A 2 1.71 -33.66 42.18
C GLY A 2 1.62 -35.02 41.46
N MET A 3 2.68 -35.83 41.36
CA MET A 3 2.61 -37.11 40.62
C MET A 3 1.73 -38.17 41.32
N THR A 4 1.76 -38.21 42.64
CA THR A 4 0.91 -39.11 43.43
C THR A 4 -0.55 -38.69 43.34
N GLU A 5 -0.81 -37.39 43.36
CA GLU A 5 -2.15 -36.80 43.19
C GLU A 5 -2.69 -37.06 41.79
N LEU A 6 -1.86 -36.90 40.76
CA LEU A 6 -2.20 -37.21 39.37
C LEU A 6 -2.67 -38.66 39.21
N LYS A 7 -1.89 -39.62 39.72
CA LYS A 7 -2.26 -41.05 39.68
C LYS A 7 -3.55 -41.34 40.44
N ARG A 8 -3.73 -40.71 41.61
CA ARG A 8 -4.95 -40.87 42.42
C ARG A 8 -6.18 -40.34 41.68
N ALA A 9 -6.10 -39.13 41.12
CA ALA A 9 -7.18 -38.52 40.36
C ALA A 9 -7.51 -39.34 39.11
N ALA A 10 -6.48 -39.85 38.41
CA ALA A 10 -6.69 -40.69 37.24
C ALA A 10 -7.42 -42.00 37.56
N LEU A 11 -7.05 -42.69 38.65
CA LEU A 11 -7.74 -43.89 39.12
C LEU A 11 -9.18 -43.60 39.57
N ALA A 12 -9.41 -42.44 40.17
CA ALA A 12 -10.74 -42.00 40.63
C ALA A 12 -11.62 -41.40 39.51
N GLN A 13 -11.08 -41.21 38.31
CA GLN A 13 -11.73 -40.49 37.20
C GLN A 13 -12.16 -39.06 37.58
N ASP A 14 -11.42 -38.44 38.50
CA ASP A 14 -11.64 -37.08 38.97
C ASP A 14 -10.99 -36.08 38.02
N VAL A 15 -11.75 -35.63 37.01
CA VAL A 15 -11.25 -34.69 35.98
C VAL A 15 -10.73 -33.38 36.60
N PRO A 16 -11.46 -32.69 37.49
CA PRO A 16 -10.93 -31.49 38.16
C PRO A 16 -9.63 -31.75 38.91
N GLY A 17 -9.58 -32.81 39.73
CA GLY A 17 -8.37 -33.16 40.48
C GLY A 17 -7.19 -33.53 39.57
N PHE A 18 -7.47 -34.16 38.43
CA PHE A 18 -6.46 -34.51 37.43
C PHE A 18 -5.87 -33.26 36.76
N VAL A 19 -6.71 -32.30 36.38
CA VAL A 19 -6.29 -31.02 35.81
C VAL A 19 -5.46 -30.22 36.80
N ASP A 20 -5.90 -30.09 38.06
CA ASP A 20 -5.18 -29.36 39.09
C ASP A 20 -3.80 -29.98 39.37
N ALA A 21 -3.72 -31.32 39.39
CA ALA A 21 -2.44 -32.02 39.54
C ALA A 21 -1.49 -31.76 38.36
N LEU A 22 -1.99 -31.76 37.12
CA LEU A 22 -1.19 -31.43 35.93
C LEU A 22 -0.68 -29.98 35.94
N VAL A 23 -1.56 -29.02 36.28
CA VAL A 23 -1.17 -27.61 36.39
C VAL A 23 -0.10 -27.44 37.47
N SER A 24 -0.27 -28.08 38.63
CA SER A 24 0.74 -28.04 39.70
C SER A 24 2.08 -28.63 39.25
N LEU A 25 2.07 -29.76 38.52
CA LEU A 25 3.28 -30.37 37.98
C LEU A 25 3.97 -29.49 36.92
N SER A 26 3.20 -28.80 36.09
CA SER A 26 3.71 -27.91 35.03
C SER A 26 4.48 -26.70 35.57
N GLN A 27 4.25 -26.34 36.84
CA GLN A 27 4.87 -25.18 37.50
C GLN A 27 6.17 -25.53 38.24
N THR A 28 6.66 -26.76 38.12
CA THR A 28 7.93 -27.17 38.72
C THR A 28 9.11 -26.63 37.91
N ASP A 29 10.26 -26.40 38.55
CA ASP A 29 11.50 -25.93 37.90
C ASP A 29 12.22 -27.06 37.13
N VAL A 30 11.44 -27.90 36.46
CA VAL A 30 11.90 -29.04 35.68
C VAL A 30 11.60 -28.75 34.21
N TYR A 31 12.59 -28.97 33.35
CA TYR A 31 12.40 -28.90 31.90
C TYR A 31 11.15 -29.67 31.48
N TRP A 32 10.23 -28.98 30.80
CA TRP A 32 8.88 -29.49 30.51
C TRP A 32 8.89 -30.84 29.81
N GLY A 33 9.87 -31.11 28.91
CA GLY A 33 9.94 -32.39 28.21
C GLY A 33 10.21 -33.57 29.14
N ARG A 34 11.09 -33.40 30.14
CA ARG A 34 11.31 -34.44 31.17
C ARG A 34 10.08 -34.64 32.04
N GLN A 35 9.39 -33.55 32.35
CA GLN A 35 8.18 -33.62 33.16
C GLN A 35 7.02 -34.28 32.39
N LEU A 36 6.95 -34.06 31.08
CA LEU A 36 6.02 -34.74 30.17
C LEU A 36 6.29 -36.24 30.10
N ASP A 37 7.54 -36.67 29.93
CA ASP A 37 7.90 -38.10 29.96
C ASP A 37 7.49 -38.75 31.28
N ALA A 38 7.75 -38.08 32.41
CA ALA A 38 7.33 -38.56 33.72
C ALA A 38 5.80 -38.69 33.86
N VAL A 39 5.02 -37.79 33.25
CA VAL A 39 3.54 -37.88 33.21
C VAL A 39 3.11 -39.09 32.38
N ARG A 40 3.70 -39.30 31.20
CA ARG A 40 3.40 -40.43 30.31
C ARG A 40 3.73 -41.78 30.93
N ASP A 41 4.87 -41.88 31.60
CA ASP A 41 5.29 -43.10 32.33
C ASP A 41 4.39 -43.38 33.55
N ALA A 42 3.82 -42.32 34.14
CA ALA A 42 3.00 -42.43 35.33
C ALA A 42 1.55 -42.78 35.04
N VAL A 43 1.00 -42.24 33.96
CA VAL A 43 -0.40 -42.41 33.54
C VAL A 43 -0.41 -42.56 32.03
N LYS A 44 -1.00 -43.66 31.57
CA LYS A 44 -1.22 -43.90 30.15
C LYS A 44 -2.35 -43.00 29.63
N LEU A 45 -1.99 -41.80 29.19
CA LEU A 45 -2.94 -40.75 28.80
C LEU A 45 -3.93 -41.23 27.72
N GLU A 46 -3.46 -41.99 26.74
CA GLU A 46 -4.27 -42.56 25.64
C GLU A 46 -5.26 -43.66 26.06
N GLU A 47 -5.09 -44.27 27.25
CA GLU A 47 -5.98 -45.33 27.75
C GLU A 47 -7.03 -44.80 28.75
N LEU A 48 -7.02 -43.50 29.08
CA LEU A 48 -7.96 -42.95 30.06
C LEU A 48 -9.41 -42.93 29.52
N PRO A 49 -10.42 -43.23 30.36
CA PRO A 49 -11.82 -43.22 29.92
C PRO A 49 -12.43 -41.80 29.83
N PHE A 50 -11.75 -40.78 30.38
CA PHE A 50 -12.19 -39.39 30.43
C PHE A 50 -11.25 -38.46 29.63
N ARG A 51 -10.57 -38.98 28.60
CA ARG A 51 -9.58 -38.24 27.79
C ARG A 51 -10.10 -36.91 27.25
N VAL A 52 -11.26 -36.94 26.59
CA VAL A 52 -11.86 -35.75 25.98
C VAL A 52 -12.29 -34.73 27.03
N PRO A 53 -13.03 -35.10 28.10
CA PRO A 53 -13.29 -34.18 29.22
C PRO A 53 -12.04 -33.56 29.85
N ALA A 54 -10.97 -34.34 30.03
CA ALA A 54 -9.70 -33.83 30.55
C ALA A 54 -9.04 -32.84 29.59
N ALA A 55 -9.01 -33.12 28.30
CA ALA A 55 -8.46 -32.22 27.28
C ALA A 55 -9.22 -30.89 27.20
N VAL A 56 -10.56 -30.95 27.27
CA VAL A 56 -11.42 -29.74 27.32
C VAL A 56 -11.07 -28.91 28.56
N ALA A 57 -11.09 -29.52 29.74
CA ALA A 57 -10.82 -28.81 30.99
C ALA A 57 -9.39 -28.23 31.04
N LEU A 58 -8.39 -28.94 30.51
CA LEU A 58 -7.03 -28.42 30.35
C LEU A 58 -7.00 -27.21 29.41
N SER A 59 -7.67 -27.28 28.25
CA SER A 59 -7.70 -26.18 27.28
C SER A 59 -8.35 -24.91 27.84
N GLU A 60 -9.32 -25.05 28.75
CA GLU A 60 -9.97 -23.93 29.44
C GLU A 60 -9.09 -23.35 30.54
N ARG A 61 -8.27 -24.19 31.18
CA ARG A 61 -7.36 -23.77 32.25
C ARG A 61 -6.10 -23.09 31.70
N LEU A 62 -5.65 -23.49 30.51
CA LEU A 62 -4.39 -23.09 29.90
C LEU A 62 -4.13 -21.56 29.87
N PRO A 63 -5.10 -20.67 29.53
CA PRO A 63 -4.86 -19.23 29.50
C PRO A 63 -4.45 -18.64 30.86
N ALA A 64 -4.90 -19.25 31.96
CA ALA A 64 -4.61 -18.82 33.32
C ALA A 64 -3.30 -19.39 33.90
N VAL A 65 -2.65 -20.33 33.20
CA VAL A 65 -1.39 -20.93 33.65
C VAL A 65 -0.23 -19.96 33.40
N PRO A 66 0.60 -19.64 34.41
CA PRO A 66 1.76 -18.78 34.22
C PRO A 66 2.94 -19.54 33.60
N GLY A 67 3.69 -18.86 32.72
CA GLY A 67 4.91 -19.39 32.12
C GLY A 67 4.66 -20.20 30.84
N GLU A 68 5.51 -19.98 29.84
CA GLU A 68 5.38 -20.63 28.52
C GLU A 68 5.74 -22.12 28.58
N ASP A 69 6.77 -22.51 29.34
CA ASP A 69 7.16 -23.91 29.51
C ASP A 69 6.04 -24.75 30.13
N ALA A 70 5.34 -24.19 31.12
CA ALA A 70 4.19 -24.84 31.74
C ALA A 70 3.04 -25.03 30.74
N LYS A 71 2.75 -24.02 29.91
CA LYS A 71 1.74 -24.11 28.85
C LYS A 71 2.14 -25.13 27.78
N CYS A 72 3.41 -25.14 27.37
CA CYS A 72 3.93 -26.13 26.42
C CYS A 72 3.74 -27.56 26.94
N LEU A 73 4.05 -27.83 28.21
CA LEU A 73 3.79 -29.15 28.81
C LEU A 73 2.32 -29.56 28.65
N LEU A 74 1.40 -28.68 29.04
CA LEU A 74 -0.03 -28.95 29.04
C LEU A 74 -0.58 -29.08 27.60
N ASP A 75 -0.05 -28.31 26.65
CA ASP A 75 -0.36 -28.45 25.22
C ASP A 75 -0.01 -29.87 24.71
N TYR A 76 1.17 -30.39 25.07
CA TYR A 76 1.54 -31.77 24.72
C TYR A 76 0.68 -32.81 25.44
N VAL A 77 0.29 -32.58 26.69
CA VAL A 77 -0.63 -33.49 27.39
C VAL A 77 -2.00 -33.53 26.68
N ILE A 78 -2.52 -32.38 26.23
CA ILE A 78 -3.73 -32.32 25.40
C ILE A 78 -3.56 -33.17 24.13
N ASP A 79 -2.43 -33.04 23.43
CA ASP A 79 -2.17 -33.83 22.23
C ASP A 79 -2.17 -35.34 22.52
N TYR A 80 -1.55 -35.79 23.60
CA TYR A 80 -1.53 -37.20 23.99
C TYR A 80 -2.90 -37.73 24.42
N LEU A 81 -3.71 -36.91 25.11
CA LEU A 81 -5.08 -37.30 25.49
C LEU A 81 -5.95 -37.52 24.25
N LEU A 82 -5.75 -36.69 23.22
CA LEU A 82 -6.52 -36.71 21.99
C LEU A 82 -5.89 -37.53 20.87
N MET A 83 -4.73 -38.14 21.13
CA MET A 83 -4.01 -38.97 20.18
C MET A 83 -4.93 -40.10 19.70
N GLU A 84 -4.91 -40.36 18.38
CA GLU A 84 -5.70 -41.40 17.70
C GLU A 84 -7.22 -41.13 17.57
N GLU A 85 -7.72 -39.97 18.01
CA GLU A 85 -9.11 -39.57 17.75
C GLU A 85 -9.34 -39.23 16.26
N GLY A 86 -10.50 -39.62 15.74
CA GLY A 86 -10.81 -39.59 14.31
C GLY A 86 -12.16 -40.22 13.95
N ARG A 87 -12.20 -41.08 12.94
CA ARG A 87 -13.47 -41.63 12.38
C ARG A 87 -14.37 -42.38 13.38
N ARG A 88 -13.79 -42.92 14.46
CA ARG A 88 -14.52 -43.71 15.47
C ARG A 88 -14.95 -42.88 16.68
N THR A 89 -14.62 -41.59 16.70
CA THR A 89 -15.00 -40.69 17.79
C THR A 89 -16.49 -40.38 17.70
N GLU A 90 -17.20 -40.53 18.80
CA GLU A 90 -18.63 -40.24 18.88
C GLU A 90 -18.91 -38.73 18.74
N LEU A 91 -20.11 -38.36 18.26
CA LEU A 91 -20.44 -36.98 17.94
C LEU A 91 -20.16 -35.96 19.07
N PRO A 92 -20.53 -36.22 20.35
CA PRO A 92 -20.26 -35.26 21.44
C PRO A 92 -18.76 -35.02 21.64
N ASP A 93 -17.96 -36.08 21.55
CA ASP A 93 -16.51 -36.01 21.71
C ASP A 93 -15.85 -35.35 20.51
N ALA A 94 -16.33 -35.61 19.29
CA ALA A 94 -15.87 -34.93 18.08
C ALA A 94 -16.10 -33.42 18.18
N LEU A 95 -17.27 -32.98 18.64
CA LEU A 95 -17.58 -31.56 18.87
C LEU A 95 -16.66 -30.96 19.94
N ALA A 96 -16.45 -31.66 21.06
CA ALA A 96 -15.59 -31.21 22.14
C ALA A 96 -14.13 -31.03 21.69
N ILE A 97 -13.58 -31.99 20.95
CA ILE A 97 -12.22 -31.95 20.41
C ILE A 97 -12.05 -30.80 19.42
N LEU A 98 -13.00 -30.62 18.51
CA LEU A 98 -12.98 -29.50 17.56
C LEU A 98 -13.08 -28.14 18.28
N GLY A 99 -13.84 -28.07 19.37
CA GLY A 99 -13.90 -26.88 20.24
C GLY A 99 -12.57 -26.58 20.95
N VAL A 100 -11.79 -27.60 21.32
CA VAL A 100 -10.41 -27.42 21.79
C VAL A 100 -9.52 -26.89 20.67
N ALA A 101 -9.56 -27.52 19.49
CA ALA A 101 -8.75 -27.13 18.34
C ALA A 101 -8.99 -25.67 17.92
N ALA A 102 -10.24 -25.19 17.97
CA ALA A 102 -10.61 -23.83 17.60
C ALA A 102 -9.90 -22.72 18.41
N LYS A 103 -9.36 -23.04 19.60
CA LYS A 103 -8.60 -22.10 20.45
C LYS A 103 -7.14 -21.90 19.99
N TYR A 104 -6.67 -22.72 19.05
CA TYR A 104 -5.28 -22.72 18.57
C TYR A 104 -5.11 -22.02 17.21
N TRP A 105 -3.91 -21.51 16.98
CA TRP A 105 -3.53 -20.98 15.67
C TRP A 105 -3.49 -22.09 14.61
N GLU A 106 -2.85 -23.21 14.95
CA GLU A 106 -2.84 -24.46 14.21
C GLU A 106 -2.99 -25.61 15.21
N PHE A 107 -3.60 -26.71 14.79
CA PHE A 107 -3.83 -27.85 15.67
C PHE A 107 -3.28 -29.12 15.03
N THR A 108 -2.25 -29.69 15.66
CA THR A 108 -1.39 -30.72 15.06
C THR A 108 -2.16 -31.98 14.66
N THR A 109 -1.79 -32.57 13.52
CA THR A 109 -2.44 -33.72 12.86
C THR A 109 -2.46 -35.07 13.60
N TYR A 110 -2.08 -35.15 14.88
CA TYR A 110 -2.30 -36.39 15.64
C TYR A 110 -3.79 -36.67 15.87
N VAL A 111 -4.62 -35.65 15.67
CA VAL A 111 -6.08 -35.73 15.58
C VAL A 111 -6.50 -35.62 14.11
N ALA A 112 -7.28 -36.59 13.62
CA ALA A 112 -7.81 -36.56 12.26
C ALA A 112 -9.00 -35.59 12.16
N MET A 113 -8.73 -34.28 12.15
CA MET A 113 -9.75 -33.23 12.12
C MET A 113 -10.75 -33.38 10.98
N GLU A 114 -10.32 -33.84 9.81
CA GLU A 114 -11.21 -34.14 8.69
C GLU A 114 -12.20 -35.27 8.98
N GLU A 115 -11.81 -36.25 9.78
CA GLU A 115 -12.67 -37.37 10.17
C GLU A 115 -13.65 -36.95 11.26
N LEU A 116 -13.20 -36.14 12.22
CA LEU A 116 -14.07 -35.51 13.23
C LEU A 116 -15.10 -34.59 12.57
N GLY A 117 -14.64 -33.73 11.65
CA GLY A 117 -15.51 -32.85 10.87
C GLY A 117 -16.53 -33.63 10.04
N ALA A 118 -16.09 -34.69 9.36
CA ALA A 118 -16.99 -35.57 8.62
C ALA A 118 -18.03 -36.26 9.52
N THR A 119 -17.68 -36.58 10.77
CA THR A 119 -18.62 -37.14 11.75
C THR A 119 -19.73 -36.15 12.08
N VAL A 120 -19.38 -34.89 12.35
CA VAL A 120 -20.35 -33.81 12.60
C VAL A 120 -21.28 -33.61 11.40
N LEU A 121 -20.73 -33.54 10.18
CA LEU A 121 -21.52 -33.32 8.97
C LEU A 121 -22.44 -34.50 8.63
N LYS A 122 -21.97 -35.74 8.81
CA LYS A 122 -22.79 -36.95 8.60
C LYS A 122 -23.97 -37.04 9.57
N ALA A 123 -23.82 -36.48 10.77
CA ALA A 123 -24.90 -36.38 11.75
C ALA A 123 -25.90 -35.24 11.44
N GLY A 124 -25.72 -34.50 10.34
CA GLY A 124 -26.56 -33.36 9.97
C GLY A 124 -26.24 -32.07 10.71
N GLY A 125 -25.11 -32.02 11.44
CA GLY A 125 -24.63 -30.82 12.12
C GLY A 125 -23.84 -29.89 11.19
N THR A 126 -23.51 -28.70 11.70
CA THR A 126 -22.64 -27.72 11.05
C THR A 126 -21.37 -27.51 11.86
N LEU A 127 -20.25 -27.27 11.20
CA LEU A 127 -19.01 -26.88 11.88
C LEU A 127 -19.08 -25.42 12.31
N ALA A 128 -18.61 -25.14 13.53
CA ALA A 128 -18.50 -23.76 14.01
C ALA A 128 -17.49 -22.95 13.16
N PRO A 129 -17.69 -21.64 12.96
CA PRO A 129 -16.79 -20.79 12.17
C PRO A 129 -15.31 -20.89 12.55
N GLU A 130 -15.03 -20.97 13.85
CA GLU A 130 -13.68 -21.05 14.41
C GLU A 130 -13.03 -22.41 14.12
N VAL A 131 -13.84 -23.47 14.06
CA VAL A 131 -13.41 -24.82 13.67
C VAL A 131 -13.03 -24.84 12.19
N VAL A 132 -13.85 -24.26 11.31
CA VAL A 132 -13.52 -24.11 9.89
C VAL A 132 -12.21 -23.34 9.72
N ALA A 133 -12.03 -22.28 10.51
CA ALA A 133 -10.85 -21.44 10.45
C ALA A 133 -9.56 -22.19 10.84
N VAL A 134 -9.57 -22.96 11.94
CA VAL A 134 -8.38 -23.75 12.34
C VAL A 134 -8.11 -24.90 11.38
N MET A 135 -9.15 -25.54 10.82
CA MET A 135 -8.98 -26.57 9.80
C MET A 135 -8.29 -26.01 8.55
N ARG A 136 -8.74 -24.85 8.04
CA ARG A 136 -8.12 -24.17 6.90
C ARG A 136 -6.67 -23.79 7.20
N ARG A 137 -6.38 -23.15 8.35
CA ARG A 137 -5.00 -22.78 8.72
C ARG A 137 -4.08 -24.00 8.81
N THR A 138 -4.52 -25.05 9.49
CA THR A 138 -3.74 -26.28 9.66
C THR A 138 -3.51 -26.97 8.32
N ALA A 139 -4.53 -27.02 7.44
CA ALA A 139 -4.38 -27.54 6.09
C ALA A 139 -3.31 -26.80 5.28
N THR A 140 -3.20 -25.47 5.44
CA THR A 140 -2.18 -24.68 4.75
C THR A 140 -0.79 -24.91 5.32
N ILE A 141 -0.67 -24.98 6.64
CA ILE A 141 0.63 -24.99 7.33
C ILE A 141 1.26 -26.38 7.32
N GLU A 142 0.52 -27.42 7.69
CA GLU A 142 1.05 -28.78 7.85
C GLU A 142 0.98 -29.59 6.55
N GLY A 143 0.11 -29.20 5.62
CA GLY A 143 0.16 -29.72 4.26
C GLY A 143 -0.52 -31.07 4.03
N HIS A 144 -1.22 -31.63 5.04
CA HIS A 144 -1.86 -32.96 4.98
C HIS A 144 -2.91 -33.07 3.87
N ARG A 145 -2.79 -34.09 3.02
CA ARG A 145 -3.64 -34.27 1.83
C ARG A 145 -5.12 -34.45 2.18
N SER A 146 -5.43 -35.26 3.18
CA SER A 146 -6.82 -35.54 3.59
C SER A 146 -7.52 -34.30 4.14
N LEU A 147 -6.83 -33.56 5.02
CA LEU A 147 -7.33 -32.30 5.58
C LEU A 147 -7.48 -31.21 4.51
N LYS A 148 -6.54 -31.08 3.57
CA LYS A 148 -6.66 -30.17 2.41
C LYS A 148 -7.87 -30.49 1.54
N ALA A 149 -8.06 -31.77 1.20
CA ALA A 149 -9.21 -32.21 0.42
C ALA A 149 -10.53 -31.90 1.15
N PHE A 150 -10.58 -32.13 2.46
CA PHE A 150 -11.74 -31.79 3.29
C PHE A 150 -11.98 -30.28 3.37
N ALA A 151 -10.94 -29.49 3.62
CA ALA A 151 -11.01 -28.03 3.72
C ALA A 151 -11.47 -27.35 2.42
N THR A 152 -11.16 -27.93 1.24
CA THR A 152 -11.71 -27.48 -0.05
C THR A 152 -13.24 -27.57 -0.11
N GLY A 153 -13.84 -28.55 0.57
CA GLY A 153 -15.29 -28.70 0.66
C GLY A 153 -15.97 -27.68 1.58
N LEU A 154 -15.21 -26.98 2.43
CA LEU A 154 -15.75 -26.01 3.38
C LEU A 154 -15.96 -24.66 2.68
N GLN A 155 -17.17 -24.44 2.18
CA GLN A 155 -17.55 -23.21 1.45
C GLN A 155 -18.05 -22.09 2.39
N GLN A 156 -18.44 -22.42 3.62
CA GLN A 156 -18.93 -21.46 4.61
C GLN A 156 -18.20 -21.62 5.96
N PRO A 157 -17.94 -20.52 6.69
CA PRO A 157 -18.06 -19.14 6.22
C PRO A 157 -17.09 -18.81 5.06
N LEU A 158 -17.43 -17.82 4.24
CA LEU A 158 -16.59 -17.38 3.10
C LEU A 158 -15.21 -16.89 3.53
N LEU A 159 -15.09 -16.38 4.76
CA LEU A 159 -13.85 -15.88 5.36
C LEU A 159 -13.66 -16.50 6.75
N ASN A 160 -12.41 -16.63 7.19
CA ASN A 160 -12.09 -17.04 8.54
C ASN A 160 -12.26 -15.86 9.51
N GLN A 161 -12.89 -16.09 10.66
CA GLN A 161 -13.06 -15.07 11.68
C GLN A 161 -11.73 -14.71 12.40
N GLY A 162 -11.68 -13.49 12.92
CA GLY A 162 -10.66 -12.97 13.82
C GLY A 162 -9.69 -11.97 13.21
N ASP A 163 -9.55 -11.90 11.88
CA ASP A 163 -8.89 -10.76 11.24
C ASP A 163 -9.88 -9.60 11.15
N ALA A 164 -9.48 -8.40 11.59
CA ALA A 164 -10.38 -7.25 11.68
C ALA A 164 -11.09 -6.91 10.36
N TRP A 165 -10.38 -7.03 9.23
CA TRP A 165 -10.98 -6.81 7.91
C TRP A 165 -11.98 -7.90 7.52
N ALA A 166 -11.70 -9.16 7.87
CA ALA A 166 -12.54 -10.30 7.53
C ALA A 166 -13.82 -10.29 8.38
N ASP A 167 -13.70 -9.97 9.66
CA ASP A 167 -14.84 -9.81 10.56
C ASP A 167 -15.73 -8.65 10.08
N ARG A 168 -15.12 -7.53 9.64
CA ARG A 168 -15.85 -6.42 9.05
C ARG A 168 -16.57 -6.84 7.76
N ALA A 169 -15.88 -7.53 6.86
CA ALA A 169 -16.45 -8.01 5.61
C ALA A 169 -17.61 -8.99 5.84
N LEU A 170 -17.49 -9.92 6.80
CA LEU A 170 -18.58 -10.83 7.18
C LEU A 170 -19.79 -10.08 7.74
N ALA A 171 -19.57 -9.07 8.58
CA ALA A 171 -20.64 -8.22 9.09
C ALA A 171 -21.34 -7.43 7.97
N ASP A 172 -20.56 -6.84 7.05
CA ASP A 172 -21.08 -6.12 5.89
C ASP A 172 -21.88 -7.06 4.96
N LEU A 173 -21.35 -8.26 4.67
CA LEU A 173 -22.02 -9.29 3.87
C LEU A 173 -23.36 -9.71 4.48
N SER A 174 -23.43 -9.88 5.79
CA SER A 174 -24.69 -10.24 6.47
C SER A 174 -25.79 -9.17 6.34
N ALA A 175 -25.41 -7.92 6.05
CA ALA A 175 -26.33 -6.80 5.86
C ALA A 175 -26.68 -6.52 4.39
N TRP A 176 -25.96 -7.12 3.43
CA TRP A 176 -26.08 -6.82 2.00
C TRP A 176 -26.62 -8.00 1.19
N GLY A 177 -27.04 -7.73 -0.05
CA GLY A 177 -27.62 -8.74 -0.94
C GLY A 177 -26.59 -9.72 -1.54
N ASP A 178 -27.12 -10.73 -2.24
CA ASP A 178 -26.37 -11.87 -2.80
C ASP A 178 -25.18 -11.47 -3.68
N ASP A 179 -25.25 -10.33 -4.39
CA ASP A 179 -24.20 -9.85 -5.29
C ASP A 179 -22.84 -9.63 -4.60
N TRP A 180 -22.84 -9.18 -3.33
CA TRP A 180 -21.61 -9.02 -2.56
C TRP A 180 -21.07 -10.37 -2.09
N HIS A 181 -21.95 -11.32 -1.80
CA HIS A 181 -21.55 -12.70 -1.52
C HIS A 181 -20.89 -13.32 -2.74
N ASP A 182 -21.44 -13.11 -3.93
CA ASP A 182 -20.86 -13.59 -5.19
C ASP A 182 -19.46 -12.99 -5.45
N LEU A 183 -19.27 -11.70 -5.16
CA LEU A 183 -17.95 -11.06 -5.28
C LEU A 183 -16.91 -11.67 -4.35
N VAL A 184 -17.25 -11.85 -3.07
CA VAL A 184 -16.33 -12.44 -2.09
C VAL A 184 -16.13 -13.93 -2.38
N ALA A 185 -17.15 -14.67 -2.79
CA ALA A 185 -17.05 -16.05 -3.23
C ALA A 185 -16.16 -16.19 -4.48
N HIS A 186 -16.27 -15.27 -5.44
CA HIS A 186 -15.40 -15.23 -6.62
C HIS A 186 -13.91 -15.02 -6.26
N ALA A 187 -13.63 -14.20 -5.25
CA ALA A 187 -12.29 -14.06 -4.68
C ALA A 187 -11.87 -15.27 -3.82
N ALA A 188 -12.82 -15.91 -3.12
CA ALA A 188 -12.59 -17.04 -2.21
C ALA A 188 -12.57 -18.41 -2.89
N ASN A 189 -12.96 -18.50 -4.17
CA ASN A 189 -12.92 -19.72 -4.97
C ASN A 189 -11.46 -20.15 -5.19
N VAL A 190 -10.92 -20.84 -4.20
CA VAL A 190 -9.53 -21.26 -4.05
C VAL A 190 -9.53 -22.79 -4.03
N THR A 191 -8.85 -23.41 -4.99
CA THR A 191 -8.55 -24.84 -4.92
C THR A 191 -7.28 -25.03 -4.07
N TRP A 192 -7.35 -25.87 -3.04
CA TRP A 192 -6.24 -26.09 -2.10
C TRP A 192 -5.09 -26.93 -2.69
N ASP A 193 -5.35 -27.59 -3.83
CA ASP A 193 -4.41 -28.47 -4.53
C ASP A 193 -3.51 -27.71 -5.52
N ALA A 194 -3.78 -26.42 -5.78
CA ALA A 194 -3.04 -25.62 -6.76
C ALA A 194 -1.82 -24.90 -6.18
N LEU A 195 -0.86 -25.68 -5.68
CA LEU A 195 0.55 -25.27 -5.65
C LEU A 195 1.28 -26.06 -6.75
N PRO A 196 1.44 -25.55 -8.00
CA PRO A 196 0.94 -24.31 -8.69
C PRO A 196 -0.03 -24.66 -9.87
N PRO A 197 -0.86 -23.78 -10.54
CA PRO A 197 -0.69 -22.37 -10.95
C PRO A 197 -1.90 -21.42 -10.72
N GLU A 198 -2.97 -21.82 -10.02
CA GLU A 198 -4.18 -20.96 -9.83
C GLU A 198 -3.98 -19.82 -8.79
N TRP A 199 -2.85 -19.83 -8.08
CA TRP A 199 -2.35 -18.70 -7.27
C TRP A 199 -1.38 -17.79 -8.04
N ALA A 200 -1.15 -18.07 -9.33
CA ALA A 200 -0.53 -17.13 -10.25
C ALA A 200 -1.49 -15.96 -10.53
N ALA A 201 -1.01 -14.96 -11.27
CA ALA A 201 -1.78 -13.79 -11.69
C ALA A 201 -3.18 -14.18 -12.21
N PRO A 202 -4.20 -13.31 -12.06
CA PRO A 202 -5.57 -13.60 -12.48
C PRO A 202 -5.62 -14.03 -13.96
N THR A 203 -6.41 -15.06 -14.27
CA THR A 203 -6.60 -15.51 -15.67
C THR A 203 -7.59 -14.59 -16.39
N PRO A 204 -7.56 -14.51 -17.74
CA PRO A 204 -8.53 -13.72 -18.49
C PRO A 204 -9.99 -14.08 -18.17
N GLU A 205 -10.30 -15.37 -17.99
CA GLU A 205 -11.64 -15.84 -17.66
C GLU A 205 -12.07 -15.40 -16.26
N TRP A 206 -11.14 -15.40 -15.30
CA TRP A 206 -11.38 -14.88 -13.96
C TRP A 206 -11.65 -13.37 -14.02
N GLU A 207 -10.83 -12.61 -14.76
CA GLU A 207 -11.01 -11.16 -14.91
C GLU A 207 -12.34 -10.80 -15.59
N GLU A 208 -12.77 -11.56 -16.60
CA GLU A 208 -14.05 -11.34 -17.28
C GLU A 208 -15.23 -11.54 -16.33
N ALA A 209 -15.18 -12.58 -15.49
CA ALA A 209 -16.18 -12.82 -14.45
C ALA A 209 -16.16 -11.72 -13.37
N ALA A 210 -14.97 -11.32 -12.92
CA ALA A 210 -14.78 -10.19 -12.02
C ALA A 210 -15.40 -8.90 -12.60
N HIS A 211 -15.14 -8.61 -13.87
CA HIS A 211 -15.64 -7.41 -14.54
C HIS A 211 -17.18 -7.37 -14.56
N ARG A 212 -17.83 -8.51 -14.83
CA ARG A 212 -19.31 -8.61 -14.74
C ARG A 212 -19.83 -8.26 -13.35
N LEU A 213 -19.17 -8.74 -12.29
CA LEU A 213 -19.55 -8.43 -10.91
C LEU A 213 -19.30 -6.95 -10.57
N LEU A 214 -18.18 -6.38 -11.03
CA LEU A 214 -17.86 -4.96 -10.85
C LEU A 214 -18.90 -4.04 -11.51
N VAL A 215 -19.33 -4.36 -12.73
CA VAL A 215 -20.38 -3.61 -13.44
C VAL A 215 -21.71 -3.68 -12.68
N LYS A 216 -22.08 -4.86 -12.17
CA LYS A 216 -23.31 -5.07 -11.41
C LYS A 216 -23.33 -4.27 -10.09
N LEU A 217 -22.23 -4.30 -9.35
CA LEU A 217 -22.10 -3.66 -8.03
C LEU A 217 -21.77 -2.16 -8.09
N GLY A 218 -21.26 -1.69 -9.22
CA GLY A 218 -20.75 -0.33 -9.40
C GLY A 218 -19.26 -0.23 -9.03
N PRO A 219 -18.35 0.08 -9.97
CA PRO A 219 -16.91 0.12 -9.72
C PRO A 219 -16.48 1.07 -8.59
N GLY A 220 -17.14 2.23 -8.47
CA GLY A 220 -16.88 3.20 -7.40
C GLY A 220 -17.24 2.66 -6.02
N ARG A 221 -18.37 1.95 -5.90
CA ARG A 221 -18.80 1.34 -4.64
C ARG A 221 -17.89 0.17 -4.25
N VAL A 222 -17.47 -0.64 -5.23
CA VAL A 222 -16.49 -1.72 -4.98
C VAL A 222 -15.16 -1.14 -4.51
N ARG A 223 -14.68 -0.06 -5.15
CA ARG A 223 -13.47 0.66 -4.71
C ARG A 223 -13.58 1.08 -3.25
N GLU A 224 -14.64 1.78 -2.88
CA GLU A 224 -14.86 2.28 -1.51
C GLU A 224 -14.85 1.14 -0.48
N VAL A 225 -15.63 0.08 -0.72
CA VAL A 225 -15.77 -1.04 0.22
C VAL A 225 -14.47 -1.83 0.36
N VAL A 226 -13.84 -2.20 -0.77
CA VAL A 226 -12.60 -2.99 -0.73
C VAL A 226 -11.45 -2.19 -0.11
N LEU A 227 -11.37 -0.87 -0.36
CA LEU A 227 -10.40 -0.02 0.34
C LEU A 227 -10.70 0.07 1.84
N GLY A 228 -11.97 0.13 2.24
CA GLY A 228 -12.38 0.09 3.65
C GLY A 228 -11.93 -1.20 4.35
N TRP A 229 -12.11 -2.36 3.70
CA TRP A 229 -11.59 -3.63 4.21
C TRP A 229 -10.06 -3.66 4.22
N LEU A 230 -9.40 -3.21 3.15
CA LEU A 230 -7.94 -3.18 3.04
C LEU A 230 -7.29 -2.32 4.15
N ALA A 231 -7.92 -1.20 4.53
CA ALA A 231 -7.45 -0.34 5.62
C ALA A 231 -7.38 -1.07 6.97
N LEU A 232 -8.16 -2.15 7.16
CA LEU A 232 -8.17 -2.96 8.37
C LEU A 232 -7.18 -4.15 8.31
N ALA A 233 -6.46 -4.35 7.20
CA ALA A 233 -5.61 -5.53 7.01
C ALA A 233 -4.38 -5.57 7.95
N ASP A 234 -3.83 -4.41 8.34
CA ASP A 234 -2.71 -4.32 9.30
C ASP A 234 -3.18 -4.31 10.77
N ALA A 235 -4.49 -4.20 11.03
CA ALA A 235 -5.02 -4.16 12.40
C ALA A 235 -4.88 -5.54 13.08
N PRO A 236 -4.51 -5.60 14.37
CA PRO A 236 -4.34 -6.86 15.10
C PRO A 236 -5.63 -7.69 15.13
N ARG A 237 -5.49 -9.00 15.38
CA ARG A 237 -6.64 -9.90 15.49
C ARG A 237 -7.51 -9.51 16.68
N ALA A 238 -8.84 -9.62 16.53
CA ALA A 238 -9.79 -9.34 17.59
C ALA A 238 -9.70 -10.38 18.73
N VAL A 239 -9.38 -11.63 18.37
CA VAL A 239 -9.22 -12.74 19.31
C VAL A 239 -7.81 -13.31 19.19
N SER A 240 -7.12 -13.42 20.32
CA SER A 240 -5.82 -14.08 20.41
C SER A 240 -5.99 -15.59 20.35
N LEU A 241 -5.19 -16.25 19.51
CA LEU A 241 -5.16 -17.70 19.37
C LEU A 241 -3.87 -18.26 19.97
N ARG A 242 -3.94 -19.45 20.55
CA ARG A 242 -2.77 -20.12 21.12
C ARG A 242 -1.80 -20.53 19.99
N ASP A 243 -0.66 -19.86 19.88
CA ASP A 243 0.48 -20.29 19.08
C ASP A 243 1.42 -21.14 19.94
N ARG A 244 1.49 -22.45 19.63
CA ARG A 244 2.33 -23.44 20.34
C ARG A 244 3.83 -23.22 20.11
N THR A 245 4.20 -22.44 19.10
CA THR A 245 5.62 -22.23 18.80
C THR A 245 6.26 -21.10 19.61
N GLY A 246 5.44 -20.28 20.28
CA GLY A 246 5.93 -19.09 20.98
C GLY A 246 6.55 -18.03 20.05
N TYR A 247 6.47 -18.22 18.73
CA TYR A 247 7.03 -17.30 17.74
C TYR A 247 6.05 -16.24 17.27
N GLY A 248 4.91 -16.07 17.92
CA GLY A 248 3.97 -14.99 17.62
C GLY A 248 3.33 -15.12 16.23
N ARG A 249 3.12 -16.34 15.71
CA ARG A 249 2.57 -16.56 14.35
C ARG A 249 1.14 -16.04 14.21
N GLU A 250 0.38 -15.99 15.29
CA GLU A 250 -0.93 -15.37 15.38
C GLU A 250 -0.93 -13.84 15.13
N GLN A 251 0.25 -13.21 15.15
CA GLN A 251 0.42 -11.80 14.77
C GLN A 251 0.50 -11.61 13.25
N ARG A 252 0.52 -12.67 12.46
CA ARG A 252 0.35 -12.62 11.01
C ARG A 252 -1.15 -12.68 10.69
N GLY A 253 -1.57 -12.18 9.54
CA GLY A 253 -2.95 -12.42 9.11
C GLY A 253 -3.15 -13.88 8.77
N ASP A 254 -4.41 -14.31 8.86
CA ASP A 254 -4.79 -15.67 8.44
C ASP A 254 -4.45 -15.82 6.94
N LEU A 255 -3.75 -16.89 6.58
CA LEU A 255 -3.22 -17.05 5.22
C LEU A 255 -4.35 -17.27 4.20
N TYR A 256 -5.41 -17.98 4.58
CA TYR A 256 -6.59 -18.14 3.72
C TYR A 256 -7.21 -16.77 3.43
N ASN A 257 -7.49 -16.02 4.49
CA ASN A 257 -8.00 -14.65 4.41
C ASN A 257 -7.09 -13.75 3.56
N SER A 258 -5.78 -13.77 3.81
CA SER A 258 -4.80 -12.96 3.08
C SER A 258 -4.81 -13.25 1.57
N MET A 259 -5.03 -14.51 1.18
CA MET A 259 -5.17 -14.91 -0.23
C MET A 259 -6.47 -14.42 -0.84
N VAL A 260 -7.58 -14.46 -0.09
CA VAL A 260 -8.86 -13.88 -0.55
C VAL A 260 -8.74 -12.36 -0.70
N LEU A 261 -8.18 -11.67 0.30
CA LEU A 261 -7.98 -10.22 0.26
C LEU A 261 -7.05 -9.80 -0.87
N ARG A 262 -5.96 -10.55 -1.13
CA ARG A 262 -5.11 -10.33 -2.31
C ARG A 262 -5.93 -10.26 -3.61
N ARG A 263 -6.88 -11.18 -3.80
CA ARG A 263 -7.73 -11.22 -5.01
C ARG A 263 -8.79 -10.11 -5.02
N LEU A 264 -9.35 -9.76 -3.86
CA LEU A 264 -10.20 -8.57 -3.75
C LEU A 264 -9.44 -7.30 -4.12
N VAL A 265 -8.17 -7.18 -3.70
CA VAL A 265 -7.29 -6.05 -4.06
C VAL A 265 -6.95 -6.07 -5.55
N TRP A 266 -6.80 -7.23 -6.20
CA TRP A 266 -6.62 -7.28 -7.66
C TRP A 266 -7.78 -6.67 -8.44
N LEU A 267 -9.01 -6.78 -7.95
CA LEU A 267 -10.17 -6.13 -8.56
C LEU A 267 -10.01 -4.61 -8.62
N LEU A 268 -9.24 -4.02 -7.70
CA LEU A 268 -8.91 -2.59 -7.74
C LEU A 268 -7.98 -2.23 -8.91
N GLY A 269 -7.31 -3.19 -9.54
CA GLY A 269 -6.59 -3.02 -10.79
C GLY A 269 -7.49 -2.94 -12.03
N LEU A 270 -8.78 -3.30 -11.89
CA LEU A 270 -9.77 -3.29 -12.97
C LEU A 270 -10.70 -2.07 -12.94
N VAL A 271 -10.63 -1.25 -11.88
CA VAL A 271 -11.41 -0.01 -11.77
C VAL A 271 -10.56 1.19 -12.23
N PRO A 272 -11.15 2.30 -12.73
CA PRO A 272 -10.36 3.47 -13.12
C PRO A 272 -9.47 3.97 -11.98
N PRO A 273 -8.21 4.37 -12.22
CA PRO A 273 -7.37 4.90 -11.16
C PRO A 273 -7.75 6.32 -10.76
N ASP A 274 -7.50 6.66 -9.49
CA ASP A 274 -7.40 8.03 -8.99
C ASP A 274 -6.23 8.13 -7.99
N GLY A 275 -5.90 9.36 -7.57
CA GLY A 275 -4.78 9.59 -6.64
C GLY A 275 -4.99 9.00 -5.25
N GLN A 276 -6.24 8.81 -4.80
CA GLN A 276 -6.54 8.18 -3.52
C GLN A 276 -6.29 6.67 -3.60
N LEU A 277 -6.78 6.02 -4.67
CA LEU A 277 -6.64 4.59 -4.89
C LEU A 277 -5.17 4.18 -4.98
N THR A 278 -4.38 4.86 -5.81
CA THR A 278 -2.95 4.53 -5.99
C THR A 278 -2.18 4.73 -4.68
N ARG A 279 -2.46 5.80 -3.93
CA ARG A 279 -1.88 6.04 -2.61
C ARG A 279 -2.27 4.93 -1.63
N SER A 280 -3.56 4.61 -1.51
CA SER A 280 -4.05 3.58 -0.59
C SER A 280 -3.48 2.20 -0.89
N LEU A 281 -3.34 1.83 -2.17
CA LEU A 281 -2.67 0.58 -2.56
C LEU A 281 -1.21 0.57 -2.12
N ALA A 282 -0.48 1.66 -2.33
CA ALA A 282 0.92 1.75 -1.95
C ALA A 282 1.11 1.71 -0.42
N ASP A 283 0.31 2.46 0.33
CA ASP A 283 0.35 2.47 1.80
C ASP A 283 -0.03 1.09 2.36
N ALA A 284 -1.01 0.41 1.76
CA ALA A 284 -1.37 -0.96 2.12
C ALA A 284 -0.23 -1.95 1.83
N ALA A 285 0.49 -1.80 0.71
CA ALA A 285 1.63 -2.66 0.40
C ALA A 285 2.73 -2.56 1.48
N GLU A 286 3.04 -1.35 1.96
CA GLU A 286 4.02 -1.16 3.02
C GLU A 286 3.54 -1.67 4.37
N ALA A 287 2.31 -1.31 4.78
CA ALA A 287 1.74 -1.72 6.06
C ALA A 287 1.71 -3.25 6.20
N ASN A 288 1.30 -3.94 5.14
CA ASN A 288 1.21 -5.41 5.13
C ASN A 288 2.59 -6.12 5.01
N LEU A 289 3.67 -5.39 4.71
CA LEU A 289 5.04 -5.89 4.75
C LEU A 289 5.76 -5.58 6.06
N ARG A 290 5.11 -4.89 7.00
CA ARG A 290 5.65 -4.66 8.34
C ARG A 290 6.08 -5.99 8.96
N LYS A 291 7.30 -6.01 9.49
CA LYS A 291 7.88 -7.20 10.10
C LYS A 291 7.18 -7.50 11.43
N VAL A 292 6.64 -8.69 11.53
CA VAL A 292 6.13 -9.30 12.76
C VAL A 292 6.93 -10.58 13.04
N PRO A 293 6.80 -11.20 14.22
CA PRO A 293 7.38 -12.51 14.47
C PRO A 293 6.98 -13.53 13.37
N GLY A 294 7.96 -14.26 12.85
CA GLY A 294 7.75 -15.22 11.76
C GLY A 294 7.67 -14.65 10.33
N GLY A 295 7.77 -13.32 10.12
CA GLY A 295 7.87 -12.74 8.76
C GLY A 295 7.08 -11.44 8.54
N PRO A 296 6.79 -11.06 7.28
CA PRO A 296 5.86 -9.96 6.99
C PRO A 296 4.45 -10.33 7.46
N ARG A 297 3.69 -9.33 7.91
CA ARG A 297 2.32 -9.53 8.41
C ARG A 297 1.43 -10.25 7.38
N ASN A 298 1.27 -9.66 6.19
CA ASN A 298 0.39 -10.14 5.12
C ASN A 298 1.05 -10.00 3.75
N ARG A 299 2.09 -10.79 3.49
CA ARG A 299 2.78 -10.79 2.18
C ARG A 299 1.83 -10.89 0.97
N PRO A 300 0.82 -11.80 0.93
CA PRO A 300 -0.06 -11.91 -0.24
C PRO A 300 -0.83 -10.62 -0.55
N VAL A 301 -1.29 -9.91 0.48
CA VAL A 301 -2.02 -8.65 0.34
C VAL A 301 -1.12 -7.56 -0.25
N ALA A 302 0.13 -7.48 0.22
CA ALA A 302 1.11 -6.55 -0.34
C ALA A 302 1.45 -6.84 -1.81
N GLU A 303 1.66 -8.11 -2.17
CA GLU A 303 1.84 -8.52 -3.57
C GLU A 303 0.61 -8.20 -4.42
N GLY A 304 -0.60 -8.34 -3.85
CA GLY A 304 -1.86 -7.95 -4.48
C GLY A 304 -1.94 -6.46 -4.78
N ALA A 305 -1.55 -5.62 -3.82
CA ALA A 305 -1.56 -4.18 -3.98
C ALA A 305 -0.52 -3.69 -5.00
N VAL A 306 0.69 -4.28 -5.03
CA VAL A 306 1.70 -4.00 -6.07
C VAL A 306 1.19 -4.41 -7.45
N HIS A 307 0.50 -5.56 -7.57
CA HIS A 307 -0.10 -5.97 -8.83
C HIS A 307 -1.18 -4.99 -9.30
N ALA A 308 -2.11 -4.60 -8.42
CA ALA A 308 -3.14 -3.61 -8.74
C ALA A 308 -2.54 -2.25 -9.18
N LEU A 309 -1.48 -1.79 -8.51
CA LEU A 309 -0.72 -0.61 -8.94
C LEU A 309 -0.11 -0.78 -10.32
N SER A 310 0.50 -1.92 -10.59
CA SER A 310 1.13 -2.19 -11.89
C SER A 310 0.14 -2.15 -13.05
N ARG A 311 -1.13 -2.52 -12.82
CA ARG A 311 -2.18 -2.44 -13.85
C ARG A 311 -2.56 -1.00 -14.22
N HIS A 312 -2.39 -0.07 -13.28
CA HIS A 312 -2.74 1.32 -13.49
C HIS A 312 -1.69 2.12 -14.26
N THR A 313 -0.44 1.63 -14.34
CA THR A 313 0.67 2.38 -14.97
C THR A 313 0.45 2.62 -16.47
N ASP A 314 -0.33 1.77 -17.14
CA ASP A 314 -0.62 1.85 -18.57
C ASP A 314 -1.80 2.76 -18.93
N THR A 315 -2.46 3.36 -17.93
CA THR A 315 -3.57 4.30 -18.14
C THR A 315 -3.08 5.73 -18.31
N GLU A 316 -3.92 6.62 -18.86
CA GLU A 316 -3.61 8.07 -18.96
C GLU A 316 -3.36 8.72 -17.58
N ALA A 317 -4.01 8.21 -16.53
CA ALA A 317 -3.78 8.61 -15.14
C ALA A 317 -2.72 7.74 -14.42
N GLY A 318 -1.98 6.93 -15.16
CA GLY A 318 -1.04 5.92 -14.64
C GLY A 318 0.29 6.47 -14.12
N SER A 319 0.58 7.75 -14.36
CA SER A 319 1.78 8.42 -13.84
C SER A 319 1.87 8.36 -12.31
N GLU A 320 0.75 8.58 -11.62
CA GLU A 320 0.70 8.50 -10.15
C GLU A 320 0.95 7.06 -9.67
N ALA A 321 0.41 6.04 -10.36
CA ALA A 321 0.67 4.64 -10.02
C ALA A 321 2.15 4.25 -10.20
N LEU A 322 2.78 4.71 -11.29
CA LEU A 322 4.21 4.50 -11.53
C LEU A 322 5.06 5.20 -10.46
N ALA A 323 4.72 6.44 -10.10
CA ALA A 323 5.39 7.18 -9.04
C ALA A 323 5.25 6.49 -7.67
N GLN A 324 4.09 5.89 -7.38
CA GLN A 324 3.90 5.07 -6.19
C GLN A 324 4.78 3.81 -6.20
N LEU A 325 4.95 3.13 -7.34
CA LEU A 325 5.88 2.00 -7.46
C LEU A 325 7.33 2.43 -7.24
N VAL A 326 7.76 3.59 -7.76
CA VAL A 326 9.10 4.14 -7.50
C VAL A 326 9.29 4.47 -6.02
N ARG A 327 8.29 5.07 -5.37
CA ARG A 327 8.29 5.31 -3.92
C ARG A 327 8.47 3.99 -3.14
N LEU A 328 7.72 2.95 -3.52
CA LEU A 328 7.82 1.62 -2.90
C LEU A 328 9.20 0.99 -3.13
N ALA A 329 9.79 1.14 -4.30
CA ALA A 329 11.12 0.59 -4.61
C ALA A 329 12.22 1.13 -3.67
N ALA A 330 12.06 2.37 -3.17
CA ALA A 330 12.98 2.97 -2.21
C ALA A 330 12.77 2.49 -0.75
N ARG A 331 11.60 1.92 -0.42
CA ARG A 331 11.19 1.62 0.96
C ARG A 331 11.05 0.12 1.26
N VAL A 332 10.67 -0.67 0.26
CA VAL A 332 10.39 -2.10 0.42
C VAL A 332 11.68 -2.92 0.34
N THR A 333 12.01 -3.60 1.44
CA THR A 333 13.20 -4.47 1.56
C THR A 333 12.88 -5.97 1.48
N HIS A 334 11.59 -6.34 1.53
CA HIS A 334 11.16 -7.73 1.40
C HIS A 334 11.44 -8.25 -0.01
N LYS A 335 12.45 -9.12 -0.16
CA LYS A 335 13.05 -9.51 -1.45
C LYS A 335 12.02 -9.90 -2.53
N PRO A 336 11.06 -10.81 -2.31
CA PRO A 336 10.09 -11.16 -3.35
C PRO A 336 9.23 -9.98 -3.81
N THR A 337 8.77 -9.14 -2.89
CA THR A 337 7.93 -8.00 -3.25
C THR A 337 8.75 -6.88 -3.89
N ALA A 338 10.00 -6.69 -3.46
CA ALA A 338 10.94 -5.78 -4.12
C ALA A 338 11.24 -6.20 -5.58
N GLN A 339 11.36 -7.51 -5.84
CA GLN A 339 11.49 -8.04 -7.20
C GLN A 339 10.24 -7.76 -8.04
N GLN A 340 9.04 -7.95 -7.47
CA GLN A 340 7.77 -7.64 -8.16
C GLN A 340 7.66 -6.15 -8.50
N ILE A 341 8.00 -5.26 -7.56
CA ILE A 341 8.03 -3.81 -7.81
C ILE A 341 9.05 -3.48 -8.91
N GLY A 342 10.25 -4.08 -8.83
CA GLY A 342 11.30 -3.91 -9.83
C GLY A 342 10.83 -4.30 -11.23
N ALA A 343 10.17 -5.45 -11.37
CA ALA A 343 9.65 -5.94 -12.64
C ALA A 343 8.53 -5.04 -13.20
N ALA A 344 7.66 -4.50 -12.34
CA ALA A 344 6.63 -3.55 -12.77
C ALA A 344 7.23 -2.24 -13.29
N ILE A 345 8.29 -1.74 -12.65
CA ILE A 345 9.04 -0.56 -13.11
C ILE A 345 9.75 -0.84 -14.44
N ASP A 346 10.43 -1.99 -14.57
CA ASP A 346 11.14 -2.36 -15.80
C ASP A 346 10.19 -2.53 -16.98
N SER A 347 9.06 -3.23 -16.78
CA SER A 347 8.03 -3.38 -17.81
C SER A 347 7.49 -2.03 -18.29
N ARG A 348 7.27 -1.09 -17.37
CA ARG A 348 6.82 0.25 -17.74
C ARG A 348 7.93 1.07 -18.41
N ALA A 349 9.18 0.92 -18.00
CA ALA A 349 10.32 1.56 -18.66
C ALA A 349 10.46 1.08 -20.11
N GLU A 350 10.34 -0.24 -20.35
CA GLU A 350 10.35 -0.83 -21.68
C GLU A 350 9.21 -0.29 -22.56
N ALA A 351 7.98 -0.25 -22.03
CA ALA A 351 6.81 0.29 -22.74
C ALA A 351 6.97 1.78 -23.09
N LEU A 352 7.59 2.56 -22.20
CA LEU A 352 7.91 3.97 -22.43
C LEU A 352 9.19 4.18 -23.26
N GLN A 353 9.90 3.12 -23.63
CA GLN A 353 11.23 3.19 -24.27
C GLN A 353 12.22 4.08 -23.50
N ALA A 354 12.12 4.03 -22.16
CA ALA A 354 12.94 4.77 -21.21
C ALA A 354 13.97 3.82 -20.57
N THR A 355 15.06 4.38 -20.03
CA THR A 355 15.91 3.60 -19.13
C THR A 355 15.26 3.48 -17.76
N ARG A 356 15.59 2.42 -17.02
CA ARG A 356 15.15 2.26 -15.62
C ARG A 356 15.53 3.48 -14.78
N GLU A 357 16.73 4.03 -14.96
CA GLU A 357 17.20 5.22 -14.25
C GLU A 357 16.31 6.44 -14.54
N GLN A 358 15.93 6.67 -15.80
CA GLN A 358 15.02 7.76 -16.19
C GLN A 358 13.66 7.63 -15.50
N VAL A 359 13.11 6.41 -15.40
CA VAL A 359 11.85 6.18 -14.70
C VAL A 359 12.00 6.44 -13.19
N LEU A 360 13.06 5.93 -12.57
CA LEU A 360 13.32 6.13 -11.14
C LEU A 360 13.50 7.60 -10.77
N ASP A 361 14.12 8.40 -11.65
CA ASP A 361 14.32 9.83 -11.41
C ASP A 361 13.05 10.66 -11.63
N PHE A 362 12.26 10.36 -12.66
CA PHE A 362 11.22 11.27 -13.17
C PHE A 362 9.78 10.80 -12.99
N ALA A 363 9.53 9.54 -12.60
CA ALA A 363 8.20 9.14 -12.16
C ALA A 363 7.94 9.63 -10.74
N VAL A 364 7.54 10.90 -10.63
CA VAL A 364 7.29 11.59 -9.36
C VAL A 364 5.80 11.79 -9.12
N LEU A 365 5.41 11.88 -7.84
CA LEU A 365 4.02 12.13 -7.46
C LEU A 365 3.61 13.55 -7.87
N SER A 366 2.32 13.77 -8.10
CA SER A 366 1.79 15.10 -8.43
C SER A 366 1.77 16.06 -7.23
N PHE A 367 1.77 15.56 -5.99
CA PHE A 367 1.54 16.32 -4.75
C PHE A 367 0.25 17.18 -4.79
N GLY A 368 -0.72 16.74 -5.59
CA GLY A 368 -1.99 17.45 -5.84
C GLY A 368 -1.87 18.68 -6.73
N LEU A 369 -0.74 18.89 -7.42
CA LEU A 369 -0.65 19.88 -8.50
C LEU A 369 -1.64 19.50 -9.62
N THR A 370 -2.48 20.47 -9.98
CA THR A 370 -3.50 20.31 -11.03
C THR A 370 -3.06 20.94 -12.35
N GLU A 371 -2.07 21.82 -12.28
CA GLU A 371 -1.43 22.49 -13.40
C GLU A 371 0.09 22.36 -13.25
N VAL A 372 0.84 22.59 -14.32
CA VAL A 372 2.30 22.51 -14.26
C VAL A 372 2.84 23.56 -13.29
N GLY A 373 3.48 23.08 -12.23
CA GLY A 373 4.03 23.89 -11.17
C GLY A 373 3.00 24.57 -10.28
N ARG A 374 1.71 24.24 -10.37
CA ARG A 374 0.67 24.97 -9.62
C ARG A 374 -0.49 24.11 -9.10
N ARG A 375 -0.89 24.40 -7.85
CA ARG A 375 -2.14 23.93 -7.23
C ARG A 375 -2.88 25.12 -6.63
N VAL A 376 -4.19 25.18 -6.85
CA VAL A 376 -5.09 26.11 -6.17
C VAL A 376 -6.00 25.32 -5.25
N GLN A 377 -5.85 25.49 -3.94
CA GLN A 377 -6.70 24.88 -2.94
C GLN A 377 -7.66 25.93 -2.40
N ARG A 378 -8.95 25.76 -2.68
CA ARG A 378 -10.01 26.57 -2.08
C ARG A 378 -10.44 25.95 -0.74
N PHE A 379 -10.74 26.81 0.21
CA PHE A 379 -11.27 26.49 1.54
C PHE A 379 -12.61 27.21 1.72
N GLY A 380 -13.70 26.44 1.83
CA GLY A 380 -15.07 26.98 1.90
C GLY A 380 -15.70 27.27 0.53
N GLU A 381 -16.90 27.85 0.56
CA GLU A 381 -17.69 28.22 -0.61
C GLU A 381 -17.22 29.54 -1.26
N ASP A 382 -17.60 29.77 -2.51
CA ASP A 382 -17.17 30.92 -3.31
C ASP A 382 -17.88 32.22 -2.88
N PRO A 383 -17.16 33.35 -2.62
CA PRO A 383 -15.71 33.49 -2.65
C PRO A 383 -15.05 33.00 -1.36
N GLY A 384 -14.20 31.96 -1.52
CA GLY A 384 -13.54 31.26 -0.42
C GLY A 384 -12.08 31.64 -0.27
N ASP A 385 -11.54 31.48 0.93
CA ASP A 385 -10.11 31.61 1.19
C ASP A 385 -9.33 30.58 0.35
N THR A 386 -8.15 30.94 -0.14
CA THR A 386 -7.41 30.12 -1.11
C THR A 386 -5.94 30.01 -0.73
N GLY A 387 -5.39 28.80 -0.77
CA GLY A 387 -3.96 28.52 -0.75
C GLY A 387 -3.47 28.18 -2.16
N ILE A 388 -2.47 28.88 -2.66
CA ILE A 388 -1.87 28.66 -3.99
C ILE A 388 -0.45 28.16 -3.79
N LEU A 389 -0.21 26.89 -4.11
CA LEU A 389 1.13 26.30 -4.13
C LEU A 389 1.73 26.49 -5.52
N ARG A 390 2.95 27.03 -5.60
CA ARG A 390 3.69 27.27 -6.85
C ARG A 390 5.10 26.71 -6.78
N ILE A 391 5.60 26.19 -7.89
CA ILE A 391 7.02 25.91 -8.09
C ILE A 391 7.64 27.12 -8.81
N GLU A 392 8.67 27.70 -8.21
CA GLU A 392 9.46 28.79 -8.80
C GLU A 392 10.95 28.44 -8.75
N GLY A 393 11.61 28.44 -9.90
CA GLY A 393 12.99 27.95 -10.01
C GLY A 393 13.09 26.50 -9.52
N ALA A 394 13.83 26.28 -8.42
CA ALA A 394 13.99 24.96 -7.79
C ALA A 394 13.25 24.82 -6.44
N GLY A 395 12.43 25.81 -6.05
CA GLY A 395 11.70 25.88 -4.79
C GLY A 395 10.20 25.73 -4.95
N ALA A 396 9.50 25.58 -3.83
CA ALA A 396 8.04 25.61 -3.77
C ALA A 396 7.56 26.57 -2.69
N ASP A 397 6.61 27.43 -3.04
CA ASP A 397 6.07 28.47 -2.17
C ASP A 397 4.54 28.41 -2.08
N ILE A 398 4.00 28.87 -0.96
CA ILE A 398 2.55 28.98 -0.74
C ILE A 398 2.17 30.46 -0.62
N GLU A 399 1.34 30.91 -1.54
CA GLU A 399 0.64 32.19 -1.46
C GLU A 399 -0.75 31.97 -0.84
N TRP A 400 -1.15 32.80 0.12
CA TRP A 400 -2.50 32.79 0.69
C TRP A 400 -3.31 33.97 0.18
N ARG A 401 -4.57 33.72 -0.18
CA ARG A 401 -5.54 34.77 -0.51
C ARG A 401 -6.78 34.63 0.35
N ASN A 402 -7.32 35.76 0.79
CA ASN A 402 -8.59 35.77 1.51
C ASN A 402 -9.79 35.68 0.55
N GLY A 403 -11.00 35.53 1.07
CA GLY A 403 -12.25 35.57 0.28
C GLY A 403 -12.50 36.87 -0.52
N ALA A 404 -11.73 37.93 -0.28
CA ALA A 404 -11.75 39.14 -1.12
C ALA A 404 -10.70 39.10 -2.26
N GLY A 405 -9.94 38.01 -2.39
CA GLY A 405 -8.87 37.84 -3.37
C GLY A 405 -7.54 38.51 -3.00
N MET A 406 -7.44 39.16 -1.83
CA MET A 406 -6.22 39.85 -1.40
C MET A 406 -5.19 38.87 -0.82
N THR A 407 -3.92 39.04 -1.21
CA THR A 407 -2.80 38.25 -0.69
C THR A 407 -2.54 38.54 0.79
N VAL A 408 -2.37 37.49 1.59
CA VAL A 408 -2.12 37.56 3.03
C VAL A 408 -0.91 36.69 3.42
N GLY A 409 -0.19 37.05 4.49
CA GLY A 409 1.06 36.38 4.87
C GLY A 409 0.90 35.03 5.60
N SER A 410 -0.32 34.60 5.89
CA SER A 410 -0.58 33.31 6.57
C SER A 410 -1.97 32.79 6.23
N PRO A 411 -2.28 31.51 6.49
CA PRO A 411 -3.63 31.00 6.26
C PRO A 411 -4.65 31.82 7.06
N PRO A 412 -5.75 32.27 6.43
CA PRO A 412 -6.82 32.99 7.11
C PRO A 412 -7.36 32.23 8.33
N THR A 413 -7.89 32.94 9.32
CA THR A 413 -8.41 32.34 10.56
C THR A 413 -9.56 31.37 10.29
N ALA A 414 -10.42 31.67 9.32
CA ALA A 414 -11.52 30.80 8.92
C ALA A 414 -11.01 29.44 8.39
N VAL A 415 -9.90 29.42 7.64
CA VAL A 415 -9.24 28.19 7.19
C VAL A 415 -8.73 27.38 8.38
N LYS A 416 -8.04 28.03 9.32
CA LYS A 416 -7.43 27.36 10.50
C LYS A 416 -8.48 26.69 11.40
N GLN A 417 -9.66 27.30 11.53
CA GLN A 417 -10.73 26.81 12.40
C GLN A 417 -11.70 25.86 11.69
N GLY A 418 -12.07 26.16 10.44
CA GLY A 418 -13.08 25.40 9.70
C GLY A 418 -12.53 24.20 8.93
N PHE A 419 -11.24 24.22 8.55
CA PHE A 419 -10.66 23.21 7.67
C PHE A 419 -9.27 22.71 8.12
N PRO A 420 -9.07 22.34 9.40
CA PRO A 420 -7.75 22.00 9.93
C PRO A 420 -7.10 20.81 9.21
N GLU A 421 -7.86 19.76 8.90
CA GLU A 421 -7.36 18.56 8.21
C GLU A 421 -6.95 18.86 6.77
N GLN A 422 -7.78 19.60 6.02
CA GLN A 422 -7.45 20.00 4.64
C GLN A 422 -6.22 20.91 4.61
N LEU A 423 -6.11 21.83 5.56
CA LEU A 423 -4.94 22.71 5.70
C LEU A 423 -3.67 21.91 6.00
N GLN A 424 -3.77 20.89 6.87
CA GLN A 424 -2.67 19.99 7.18
C GLN A 424 -2.22 19.22 5.93
N GLN A 425 -3.14 18.56 5.22
CA GLN A 425 -2.83 17.81 4.00
C GLN A 425 -2.21 18.69 2.91
N PHE A 426 -2.71 19.92 2.74
CA PHE A 426 -2.15 20.88 1.79
C PHE A 426 -0.71 21.27 2.13
N ARG A 427 -0.43 21.56 3.41
CA ARG A 427 0.93 21.89 3.90
C ARG A 427 1.89 20.71 3.81
N GLU A 428 1.43 19.51 4.13
CA GLU A 428 2.22 18.29 4.01
C GLU A 428 2.59 18.02 2.56
N SER A 429 1.65 18.16 1.63
CA SER A 429 1.89 18.04 0.19
C SER A 429 2.97 19.04 -0.28
N ALA A 430 2.89 20.30 0.15
CA ALA A 430 3.89 21.32 -0.17
C ALA A 430 5.28 21.01 0.41
N LYS A 431 5.32 20.48 1.64
CA LYS A 431 6.56 20.08 2.31
C LYS A 431 7.23 18.89 1.63
N GLU A 432 6.44 17.90 1.22
CA GLU A 432 6.93 16.75 0.47
C GLU A 432 7.44 17.18 -0.91
N LEU A 433 6.68 18.01 -1.63
CA LEU A 433 7.12 18.61 -2.89
C LEU A 433 8.48 19.31 -2.72
N GLY A 434 8.64 20.16 -1.70
CA GLY A 434 9.90 20.85 -1.41
C GLY A 434 11.09 19.92 -1.11
N ARG A 435 10.84 18.68 -0.64
CA ARG A 435 11.88 17.66 -0.45
C ARG A 435 12.21 16.91 -1.74
N THR A 436 11.27 16.83 -2.67
CA THR A 436 11.44 16.15 -3.96
C THR A 436 12.15 17.03 -5.00
N LEU A 437 11.90 18.34 -5.03
CA LEU A 437 12.48 19.26 -6.01
C LEU A 437 14.02 19.26 -6.06
N PRO A 438 14.76 19.20 -4.93
CA PRO A 438 16.22 19.09 -4.96
C PRO A 438 16.72 17.82 -5.66
N ALA A 439 16.05 16.68 -5.45
CA ALA A 439 16.41 15.41 -6.08
C ALA A 439 16.18 15.45 -7.59
N LEU A 440 15.04 16.00 -8.04
CA LEU A 440 14.75 16.20 -9.46
C LEU A 440 15.74 17.16 -10.13
N THR A 441 16.05 18.27 -9.46
CA THR A 441 17.07 19.23 -9.93
C THR A 441 18.43 18.57 -10.07
N ALA A 442 18.82 17.74 -9.10
CA ALA A 442 20.08 16.99 -9.15
C ALA A 442 20.07 15.94 -10.27
N ALA A 443 18.94 15.27 -10.53
CA ALA A 443 18.79 14.35 -11.65
C ALA A 443 18.96 15.07 -13.00
N LEU A 444 18.27 16.18 -13.22
CA LEU A 444 18.44 17.00 -14.44
C LEU A 444 19.89 17.47 -14.63
N ARG A 445 20.57 17.92 -13.56
CA ARG A 445 21.99 18.28 -13.63
C ARG A 445 22.89 17.10 -14.00
N ARG A 446 22.63 15.92 -13.45
CA ARG A 446 23.35 14.68 -13.80
C ARG A 446 23.15 14.35 -15.28
N GLN A 447 21.93 14.48 -15.79
CA GLN A 447 21.64 14.26 -17.22
C GLN A 447 22.36 15.26 -18.13
N LEU A 448 22.44 16.53 -17.74
CA LEU A 448 23.22 17.53 -18.47
C LEU A 448 24.70 17.12 -18.53
N GLY A 449 25.30 16.78 -17.38
CA GLY A 449 26.71 16.38 -17.31
C GLY A 449 27.01 15.09 -18.08
N ALA A 450 26.08 14.12 -18.05
CA ALA A 450 26.18 12.88 -18.81
C ALA A 450 25.80 13.01 -20.29
N ARG A 451 25.30 14.19 -20.71
CA ARG A 451 24.72 14.45 -22.05
C ARG A 451 23.69 13.39 -22.45
N GLN A 452 22.89 12.95 -21.48
CA GLN A 452 21.92 11.88 -21.67
C GLN A 452 20.82 12.32 -22.63
N SER A 453 20.53 11.47 -23.62
CA SER A 453 19.42 11.67 -24.55
C SER A 453 18.17 10.92 -24.13
N TRP A 454 17.05 11.44 -24.59
CA TRP A 454 15.72 10.90 -24.47
C TRP A 454 15.10 10.73 -25.85
N ARG A 455 14.12 9.83 -25.94
CA ARG A 455 13.15 9.86 -27.05
C ARG A 455 12.12 10.94 -26.73
N TYR A 456 11.71 11.69 -27.76
CA TYR A 456 10.83 12.85 -27.60
C TYR A 456 9.52 12.49 -26.89
N GLY A 457 8.86 11.40 -27.29
CA GLY A 457 7.61 10.97 -26.66
C GLY A 457 7.78 10.67 -25.16
N THR A 458 8.84 9.96 -24.80
CA THR A 458 9.18 9.61 -23.41
C THR A 458 9.50 10.84 -22.57
N TRP A 459 10.35 11.73 -23.09
CA TRP A 459 10.71 13.00 -22.44
C TRP A 459 9.48 13.87 -22.23
N ARG A 460 8.61 13.94 -23.24
CA ARG A 460 7.37 14.70 -23.13
C ARG A 460 6.47 14.15 -22.03
N ALA A 461 6.26 12.83 -21.99
CA ALA A 461 5.39 12.17 -21.01
C ALA A 461 5.93 12.22 -19.56
N LEU A 462 7.21 11.93 -19.33
CA LEU A 462 7.79 11.85 -17.98
C LEU A 462 8.33 13.19 -17.46
N VAL A 463 8.70 14.11 -18.36
CA VAL A 463 9.43 15.32 -18.00
C VAL A 463 8.64 16.59 -18.37
N LEU A 464 8.39 16.85 -19.65
CA LEU A 464 7.85 18.16 -20.09
C LEU A 464 6.40 18.41 -19.66
N ASP A 465 5.54 17.40 -19.80
CA ASP A 465 4.10 17.51 -19.55
C ASP A 465 3.70 17.11 -18.13
N HIS A 466 4.65 16.59 -17.35
CA HIS A 466 4.43 16.23 -15.96
C HIS A 466 4.26 17.48 -15.08
N VAL A 467 3.28 17.50 -14.17
CA VAL A 467 2.95 18.69 -13.36
C VAL A 467 4.07 19.18 -12.43
N VAL A 468 4.89 18.27 -11.88
CA VAL A 468 6.09 18.61 -11.08
C VAL A 468 7.33 18.78 -11.96
N ALA A 469 7.80 17.70 -12.61
CA ALA A 469 9.04 17.74 -13.41
C ALA A 469 8.99 18.78 -14.54
N GLY A 470 7.81 19.02 -15.14
CA GLY A 470 7.60 20.02 -16.18
C GLY A 470 7.85 21.44 -15.70
N ALA A 471 7.57 21.75 -14.43
CA ALA A 471 7.83 23.07 -13.87
C ALA A 471 9.34 23.40 -13.88
N LEU A 472 10.19 22.40 -13.61
CA LEU A 472 11.64 22.53 -13.69
C LEU A 472 12.11 22.51 -15.15
N ALA A 473 11.61 21.54 -15.93
CA ALA A 473 12.06 21.29 -17.29
C ALA A 473 11.74 22.45 -18.25
N ARG A 474 10.60 23.12 -18.07
CA ARG A 474 10.20 24.27 -18.90
C ARG A 474 11.04 25.52 -18.61
N GLY A 475 11.72 25.58 -17.46
CA GLY A 475 12.71 26.60 -17.14
C GLY A 475 14.10 26.34 -17.72
N LEU A 476 14.28 25.24 -18.46
CA LEU A 476 15.54 24.83 -19.07
C LEU A 476 15.48 24.89 -20.59
N LEU A 477 16.65 25.03 -21.20
CA LEU A 477 16.87 24.93 -22.64
C LEU A 477 17.22 23.49 -23.02
N TRP A 478 16.65 23.04 -24.12
CA TRP A 478 16.74 21.68 -24.63
C TRP A 478 17.26 21.68 -26.06
N GLN A 479 17.95 20.61 -26.43
CA GLN A 479 18.30 20.34 -27.82
C GLN A 479 17.38 19.25 -28.36
N VAL A 480 16.59 19.55 -29.39
CA VAL A 480 15.67 18.62 -30.07
C VAL A 480 16.21 18.39 -31.48
N ASP A 481 16.66 17.18 -31.78
CA ASP A 481 17.30 16.80 -33.05
C ASP A 481 18.40 17.79 -33.49
N GLY A 482 19.23 18.21 -32.53
CA GLY A 482 20.33 19.13 -32.77
C GLY A 482 19.96 20.62 -32.67
N ARG A 483 18.66 20.96 -32.58
CA ARG A 483 18.20 22.35 -32.52
C ARG A 483 17.98 22.84 -31.09
N LEU A 484 18.47 24.03 -30.78
CA LEU A 484 18.23 24.70 -29.51
C LEU A 484 16.78 25.19 -29.40
N CYS A 485 16.07 24.71 -28.38
CA CYS A 485 14.68 24.99 -28.09
C CYS A 485 14.48 25.38 -26.62
N GLY A 486 13.45 26.16 -26.38
CA GLY A 486 13.00 26.52 -25.05
C GLY A 486 11.47 26.58 -24.98
N TYR A 487 10.91 26.48 -23.78
CA TYR A 487 9.46 26.54 -23.58
C TYR A 487 8.99 27.97 -23.30
N ALA A 488 8.10 28.49 -24.13
CA ALA A 488 7.51 29.82 -23.99
C ALA A 488 6.11 29.87 -24.63
N ASP A 489 5.22 30.72 -24.09
CA ASP A 489 3.85 30.89 -24.59
C ASP A 489 3.06 29.57 -24.72
N GLY A 490 3.27 28.65 -23.77
CA GLY A 490 2.57 27.37 -23.71
C GLY A 490 3.10 26.29 -24.66
N GLU A 491 4.17 26.53 -25.40
CA GLU A 491 4.74 25.53 -26.31
C GLU A 491 6.28 25.53 -26.36
N LEU A 492 6.83 24.42 -26.86
CA LEU A 492 8.26 24.28 -27.10
C LEU A 492 8.61 24.91 -28.45
N ARG A 493 9.49 25.91 -28.45
CA ARG A 493 9.86 26.69 -29.64
C ARG A 493 11.37 26.71 -29.87
N PRO A 494 11.83 26.79 -31.14
CA PRO A 494 13.22 27.10 -31.45
C PRO A 494 13.62 28.48 -30.90
N VAL A 495 14.81 28.57 -30.31
CA VAL A 495 15.34 29.84 -29.77
C VAL A 495 15.64 30.86 -30.87
N ASP A 496 15.95 30.38 -32.08
CA ASP A 496 16.20 31.20 -33.26
C ASP A 496 14.93 31.83 -33.88
N GLY A 497 13.74 31.58 -33.31
CA GLY A 497 12.47 32.17 -33.73
C GLY A 497 11.88 31.56 -35.02
N THR A 498 12.50 30.53 -35.58
CA THR A 498 11.93 29.83 -36.74
C THR A 498 10.74 28.95 -36.33
N ALA A 499 9.91 28.57 -37.30
CA ALA A 499 8.85 27.59 -37.07
C ALA A 499 9.46 26.26 -36.61
N MET A 500 8.93 25.71 -35.52
CA MET A 500 9.27 24.37 -35.07
C MET A 500 8.92 23.39 -36.20
N PRO A 501 9.88 22.66 -36.79
CA PRO A 501 9.52 21.49 -37.57
C PRO A 501 8.79 20.55 -36.61
N LEU A 502 7.66 19.96 -37.03
CA LEU A 502 7.10 18.84 -36.27
C LEU A 502 8.24 17.85 -36.03
N PRO A 503 8.50 17.40 -34.78
CA PRO A 503 9.48 16.36 -34.53
C PRO A 503 9.21 15.21 -35.50
N ALA A 504 10.24 14.53 -36.00
CA ALA A 504 10.12 13.45 -36.97
C ALA A 504 9.49 12.16 -36.36
N GLY A 505 8.34 12.32 -35.69
CA GLY A 505 7.69 11.36 -34.81
C GLY A 505 8.20 11.39 -33.36
N ASP A 506 7.65 10.52 -32.53
CA ASP A 506 8.01 10.37 -31.10
C ASP A 506 9.46 9.89 -30.86
N GLY A 507 10.18 9.53 -31.91
CA GLY A 507 11.55 9.04 -31.88
C GLY A 507 12.65 10.10 -31.92
N ALA A 508 12.30 11.38 -32.09
CA ALA A 508 13.27 12.48 -32.09
C ALA A 508 14.12 12.49 -30.81
N SER A 509 15.40 12.84 -30.95
CA SER A 509 16.35 12.85 -29.83
C SER A 509 16.24 14.17 -29.07
N VAL A 510 16.03 14.09 -27.76
CA VAL A 510 15.97 15.25 -26.87
C VAL A 510 17.04 15.14 -25.79
N ARG A 511 17.80 16.20 -25.56
CA ARG A 511 18.74 16.28 -24.43
C ARG A 511 18.79 17.69 -23.86
N LEU A 512 19.26 17.84 -22.64
CA LEU A 512 19.53 19.17 -22.09
C LEU A 512 20.61 19.87 -22.93
N TRP A 513 20.40 21.16 -23.19
CA TRP A 513 21.37 21.97 -23.89
C TRP A 513 22.62 22.21 -23.04
N ASP A 514 23.79 21.91 -23.60
CA ASP A 514 25.09 22.06 -22.94
C ASP A 514 25.88 23.24 -23.55
N PRO A 515 25.90 24.40 -22.88
CA PRO A 515 26.56 25.60 -23.38
C PRO A 515 28.08 25.42 -23.54
N ALA A 516 28.70 24.49 -22.80
CA ALA A 516 30.14 24.24 -22.93
C ALA A 516 30.51 23.61 -24.28
N SER A 517 29.53 23.04 -24.99
CA SER A 517 29.70 22.44 -26.31
C SER A 517 29.06 23.23 -27.45
N SER A 518 28.48 24.39 -27.15
CA SER A 518 27.74 25.20 -28.11
C SER A 518 28.55 26.38 -28.62
N PRO A 519 28.31 26.84 -29.86
CA PRO A 519 29.02 27.98 -30.41
C PRO A 519 28.59 29.29 -29.72
N PRO A 520 29.45 30.33 -29.73
CA PRO A 520 29.21 31.56 -28.95
C PRO A 520 27.93 32.32 -29.33
N ASP A 521 27.52 32.27 -30.59
CA ASP A 521 26.28 32.86 -31.11
C ASP A 521 25.04 32.17 -30.55
N GLU A 522 25.06 30.84 -30.47
CA GLU A 522 23.99 30.05 -29.84
C GLU A 522 23.90 30.35 -28.32
N VAL A 523 25.05 30.49 -27.64
CA VAL A 523 25.10 30.89 -26.23
C VAL A 523 24.54 32.30 -26.01
N PHE A 524 24.80 33.23 -26.92
CA PHE A 524 24.23 34.59 -26.87
C PHE A 524 22.70 34.55 -27.09
N ALA A 525 22.24 33.84 -28.12
CA ALA A 525 20.81 33.68 -28.41
C ALA A 525 20.04 33.05 -27.23
N ALA A 526 20.65 32.06 -26.56
CA ALA A 526 20.10 31.45 -25.35
C ALA A 526 19.90 32.47 -24.22
N ARG A 527 20.88 33.34 -23.96
CA ARG A 527 20.80 34.37 -22.90
C ARG A 527 19.70 35.39 -23.19
N GLU A 528 19.67 35.89 -24.42
CA GLU A 528 18.63 36.81 -24.89
C GLU A 528 17.23 36.19 -24.77
N TRP A 529 17.09 34.92 -25.12
CA TRP A 529 15.82 34.21 -25.04
C TRP A 529 15.33 34.04 -23.60
N LEU A 530 16.22 33.66 -22.68
CA LEU A 530 15.89 33.54 -21.25
C LEU A 530 15.49 34.90 -20.66
N ALA A 531 16.21 35.97 -21.00
CA ALA A 531 15.93 37.33 -20.53
C ALA A 531 14.60 37.88 -21.08
N ARG A 532 14.32 37.65 -22.37
CA ARG A 532 13.11 38.11 -23.06
C ARG A 532 11.84 37.49 -22.49
N HIS A 533 11.88 36.20 -22.14
CA HIS A 533 10.73 35.47 -21.63
C HIS A 533 10.67 35.43 -20.09
N GLY A 534 11.61 36.08 -19.39
CA GLY A 534 11.62 36.14 -17.92
C GLY A 534 11.78 34.77 -17.26
N ILE A 535 12.53 33.86 -17.88
CA ILE A 535 12.59 32.45 -17.45
C ILE A 535 13.57 32.28 -16.29
N ILE A 536 13.04 31.79 -15.16
CA ILE A 536 13.83 31.43 -13.98
C ILE A 536 14.27 29.97 -14.11
N GLN A 537 15.58 29.76 -14.27
CA GLN A 537 16.12 28.41 -14.39
C GLN A 537 16.23 27.71 -13.02
N PRO A 538 15.89 26.41 -12.92
CA PRO A 538 16.11 25.65 -11.68
C PRO A 538 17.60 25.46 -11.35
N PHE A 539 18.46 25.55 -12.35
CA PHE A 539 19.91 25.75 -12.22
C PHE A 539 20.42 26.50 -13.44
N PRO A 540 21.45 27.34 -13.29
CA PRO A 540 21.95 28.14 -14.41
C PRO A 540 22.59 27.24 -15.47
N GLN A 541 22.09 27.28 -16.70
CA GLN A 541 22.79 26.80 -17.89
C GLN A 541 23.72 27.91 -18.39
N VAL A 542 23.20 29.14 -18.49
CA VAL A 542 24.00 30.33 -18.83
C VAL A 542 23.68 31.51 -17.90
N PRO A 543 24.65 32.42 -17.65
CA PRO A 543 24.38 33.65 -16.92
C PRO A 543 23.37 34.54 -17.67
N VAL A 544 22.36 35.04 -16.96
CA VAL A 544 21.37 36.01 -17.49
C VAL A 544 21.50 37.30 -16.70
N ASP A 545 21.70 38.43 -17.38
CA ASP A 545 21.65 39.76 -16.76
C ASP A 545 20.22 40.31 -16.85
N TRP A 546 19.47 40.18 -15.76
CA TRP A 546 18.06 40.60 -15.70
C TRP A 546 17.89 42.13 -15.73
N ARG A 547 18.97 42.91 -15.61
CA ARG A 547 18.90 44.39 -15.65
C ARG A 547 18.65 44.95 -17.04
N ILE A 548 18.92 44.18 -18.11
CA ILE A 548 18.84 44.66 -19.50
C ILE A 548 17.40 44.61 -20.04
N SER A 549 16.51 43.79 -19.48
CA SER A 549 15.11 43.68 -19.93
C SER A 549 14.22 44.88 -19.57
N ALA A 550 14.68 45.79 -18.70
CA ALA A 550 13.90 46.95 -18.26
C ALA A 550 14.01 48.16 -19.21
N SER A 551 14.92 48.15 -20.20
CA SER A 551 15.18 49.31 -21.07
C SER A 551 14.58 49.22 -22.48
N GLY A 552 13.85 48.15 -22.81
CA GLY A 552 13.28 47.93 -24.15
C GLY A 552 11.86 48.47 -24.38
N GLY A 553 11.27 49.20 -23.42
CA GLY A 553 9.83 49.51 -23.39
C GLY A 553 9.43 50.99 -23.42
N GLU A 554 10.35 51.94 -23.54
CA GLU A 554 10.00 53.38 -23.62
C GLU A 554 10.43 53.96 -24.97
N GLY A 555 9.51 53.89 -25.94
CA GLY A 555 9.57 54.66 -27.17
C GLY A 555 9.01 56.07 -26.97
N GLU A 556 9.79 57.05 -27.41
CA GLU A 556 9.40 58.41 -27.84
C GLU A 556 8.40 59.18 -26.96
N ALA A 557 8.94 59.94 -26.00
CA ALA A 557 8.31 61.19 -25.56
C ALA A 557 8.84 62.34 -26.42
N VAL A 558 7.98 62.87 -27.28
CA VAL A 558 8.21 64.04 -28.11
C VAL A 558 8.17 65.31 -27.25
N ASP A 559 9.23 66.12 -27.35
CA ASP A 559 9.30 67.50 -26.87
C ASP A 559 8.24 68.39 -27.58
N VAL A 560 7.24 68.88 -26.85
CA VAL A 560 6.54 70.15 -27.15
C VAL A 560 5.96 70.73 -25.85
N GLU A 561 6.56 71.79 -25.30
CA GLU A 561 5.86 73.07 -25.05
C GLU A 561 6.81 74.11 -24.41
N GLN A 562 7.10 75.16 -25.19
CA GLN A 562 7.51 76.46 -24.66
C GLN A 562 6.36 77.44 -24.87
N ALA A 563 6.21 78.32 -23.87
CA ALA A 563 5.67 79.69 -23.90
C ALA A 563 4.20 79.93 -23.48
N ALA A 564 4.05 80.41 -22.24
CA ALA A 564 3.35 81.64 -21.81
C ALA A 564 3.00 81.46 -20.31
N GLY A 565 3.27 82.35 -19.35
CA GLY A 565 3.69 83.74 -19.34
C GLY A 565 3.05 84.37 -18.09
N ALA A 566 3.84 85.12 -17.30
CA ALA A 566 3.45 86.00 -16.18
C ALA A 566 2.78 85.30 -14.97
N GLY A 567 3.04 85.63 -13.70
CA GLY A 567 3.74 86.73 -13.03
C GLY A 567 3.17 86.79 -11.60
N GLU A 568 3.98 87.22 -10.63
CA GLU A 568 3.58 87.70 -9.29
C GLU A 568 2.95 86.64 -8.34
N ASP A 569 3.13 86.60 -7.03
CA ASP A 569 3.96 87.29 -6.06
C ASP A 569 3.87 86.48 -4.74
N GLU A 570 4.86 86.69 -3.86
CA GLU A 570 4.77 86.69 -2.40
C GLU A 570 4.30 85.48 -1.52
N VAL A 571 5.24 85.07 -0.64
CA VAL A 571 5.11 85.05 0.84
C VAL A 571 4.38 83.85 1.51
N GLN A 572 5.13 82.94 2.16
CA GLN A 572 5.51 82.95 3.61
C GLN A 572 5.86 81.55 4.16
N ARG A 573 7.00 81.49 4.87
CA ARG A 573 7.40 80.65 6.03
C ARG A 573 6.41 79.52 6.43
N SER A 574 6.84 78.28 6.67
CA SER A 574 7.91 77.88 7.57
C SER A 574 8.24 76.38 7.44
#